data_AF-A0A2N0RM37-F1
#
_entry.id   AF-A0A2N0RM37-F1
#
_cell.length_a   1.000
_cell.length_b   1.000
_cell.length_c   1.000
_cell.angle_alpha   90.00
_cell.angle_beta   90.00
_cell.angle_gamma   90.00
#
_symmetry.space_group_name_H-M   'P 1'
#
loop_
_entity.id
_entity.type
_entity.pdbx_description
1 polymer ?
#
loop_
_entity_poly.entity_id
_entity_poly.type
_entity_poly.pdbx_seq_one_letter_code
_entity_poly.pdbx_strand_id
1 'polypeptide(L)'
;MAFQNNLGSMYNWNFWNSYKLPQPILVIDEANRFSRLGNSLNGGQELLKSFLDWLVLNTKEQKSFHAILTSSDSFFLDWIINDLSKKEAEEYFEKHVLPRYECKELEGKFDQVCKITGTRMLIIDMYVGEYERSKGKLADRDFSVYELEYDKLYCGLNPNELHPYKSRPPLWKDDDLIKTMEAIVNAKNQGYILERELIKEIGSKQVNSLINYNFLHRRPTKRFAYDIKCLSNEAILTAMNMPSVRAMEDHLSLVSSNKK
;
A
#
# COMPACT_ATOMS: atom_id res chain seq x y z
N MET A 1 9.54 48.58 27.32
CA MET A 1 10.36 48.15 28.48
C MET A 1 9.40 47.67 29.56
N ALA A 2 9.49 46.50 30.18
CA ALA A 2 10.44 45.39 30.07
C ALA A 2 9.71 44.08 30.41
N PHE A 3 10.18 42.99 29.82
CA PHE A 3 9.79 41.60 30.08
C PHE A 3 10.06 41.19 31.53
N GLN A 4 9.18 40.36 32.10
CA GLN A 4 9.60 39.25 32.98
C GLN A 4 8.48 38.20 33.06
N ASN A 5 8.41 37.35 32.03
CA ASN A 5 7.79 36.03 32.17
C ASN A 5 8.80 35.13 32.88
N ASN A 6 8.48 34.76 34.12
CA ASN A 6 9.21 33.74 34.87
C ASN A 6 9.05 32.39 34.16
N LEU A 7 10.12 31.97 33.48
CA LEU A 7 10.38 30.59 33.10
C LEU A 7 10.61 29.78 34.37
N GLY A 8 9.52 29.27 34.96
CA GLY A 8 9.57 28.42 36.14
C GLY A 8 8.41 27.44 36.11
N SER A 9 8.69 26.21 35.67
CA SER A 9 7.79 25.06 35.58
C SER A 9 6.70 25.13 34.49
N MET A 10 7.05 24.74 33.25
CA MET A 10 6.08 24.11 32.36
C MET A 10 5.64 22.80 33.03
N TYR A 11 4.61 22.87 33.86
CA TYR A 11 3.93 21.67 34.32
C TYR A 11 3.34 20.98 33.08
N ASN A 12 3.56 19.68 33.02
CA ASN A 12 3.06 18.78 32.00
C ASN A 12 1.55 18.57 32.23
N TRP A 13 0.72 19.56 31.87
CA TRP A 13 -0.73 19.54 32.05
C TRP A 13 -1.40 18.77 30.91
N ASN A 14 -1.29 17.45 30.93
CA ASN A 14 -2.47 16.68 30.56
C ASN A 14 -3.34 16.59 31.79
N PHE A 15 -4.57 17.11 31.69
CA PHE A 15 -5.61 17.03 32.73
C PHE A 15 -5.67 15.64 33.38
N TRP A 16 -5.37 14.58 32.64
CA TRP A 16 -5.38 13.19 33.10
C TRP A 16 -4.19 12.80 33.99
N ASN A 17 -3.02 13.38 33.75
CA ASN A 17 -1.80 13.08 34.50
C ASN A 17 -1.89 13.57 35.95
N SER A 18 -2.59 14.69 36.21
CA SER A 18 -2.78 15.21 37.56
C SER A 18 -3.69 14.34 38.42
N TYR A 19 -4.54 13.50 37.81
CA TYR A 19 -5.48 12.62 38.53
C TYR A 19 -5.07 11.14 38.56
N LYS A 20 -3.88 10.78 38.03
CA LYS A 20 -3.45 9.37 37.85
C LYS A 20 -4.50 8.50 37.13
N LEU A 21 -5.31 9.11 36.27
CA LEU A 21 -6.30 8.38 35.49
C LEU A 21 -5.61 7.81 34.24
N PRO A 22 -5.99 6.61 33.79
CA PRO A 22 -5.48 6.07 32.53
C PRO A 22 -5.83 7.03 31.40
N GLN A 23 -4.90 7.19 30.45
CA GLN A 23 -5.14 8.05 29.30
C GLN A 23 -6.36 7.54 28.52
N PRO A 24 -7.27 8.44 28.11
CA PRO A 24 -8.42 8.02 27.34
C PRO A 24 -7.99 7.39 26.01
N ILE A 25 -8.81 6.47 25.49
CA ILE A 25 -8.60 5.81 24.21
C ILE A 25 -9.72 6.26 23.26
N LEU A 26 -9.33 6.87 22.14
CA LEU A 26 -10.20 7.17 21.02
C LEU A 26 -10.20 5.98 20.07
N VAL A 27 -11.33 5.29 19.94
CA VAL A 27 -11.51 4.22 18.94
C VAL A 27 -12.31 4.77 17.78
N ILE A 28 -11.77 4.67 16.57
CA ILE A 28 -12.45 5.04 15.33
C ILE A 28 -12.61 3.77 14.50
N ASP A 29 -13.86 3.33 14.37
CA ASP A 29 -14.21 2.19 13.56
C ASP A 29 -14.44 2.55 12.09
N GLU A 30 -14.16 1.60 11.20
CA GLU A 30 -14.22 1.78 9.75
C GLU A 30 -13.41 2.99 9.23
N ALA A 31 -12.16 3.12 9.69
CA ALA A 31 -11.29 4.24 9.35
C ALA A 31 -10.97 4.36 7.84
N ASN A 32 -11.10 3.27 7.06
CA ASN A 32 -11.09 3.29 5.59
C ASN A 32 -12.09 4.29 4.98
N ARG A 33 -13.15 4.65 5.70
CA ARG A 33 -14.14 5.64 5.26
C ARG A 33 -13.55 7.05 5.15
N PHE A 34 -12.39 7.32 5.75
CA PHE A 34 -11.67 8.59 5.56
C PHE A 34 -11.26 8.85 4.12
N SER A 35 -11.07 7.79 3.31
CA SER A 35 -10.89 7.93 1.86
C SER A 35 -12.02 8.73 1.20
N ARG A 36 -13.27 8.60 1.68
CA ARG A 36 -14.42 9.37 1.19
C ARG A 36 -14.33 10.85 1.54
N LEU A 37 -13.76 11.16 2.71
CA LEU A 37 -13.53 12.53 3.15
C LEU A 37 -12.47 13.18 2.24
N GLY A 38 -11.35 12.49 2.04
CA GLY A 38 -10.23 12.97 1.22
C GLY A 38 -10.57 13.12 -0.26
N ASN A 39 -11.49 12.31 -0.78
CA ASN A 39 -11.91 12.36 -2.19
C ASN A 39 -13.06 13.35 -2.47
N SER A 40 -13.53 14.11 -1.48
CA SER A 40 -14.61 15.07 -1.69
C SER A 40 -14.14 16.34 -2.40
N LEU A 41 -14.92 16.81 -3.37
CA LEU A 41 -14.59 17.94 -4.28
C LEU A 41 -14.44 19.31 -3.57
N ASN A 42 -14.86 19.43 -2.30
CA ASN A 42 -14.95 20.70 -1.57
C ASN A 42 -13.99 20.75 -0.37
N GLY A 43 -12.68 20.70 -0.62
CA GLY A 43 -11.66 20.88 0.44
C GLY A 43 -11.49 19.70 1.40
N GLY A 44 -12.03 18.53 1.06
CA GLY A 44 -11.97 17.33 1.89
C GLY A 44 -10.57 16.84 2.21
N GLN A 45 -9.60 17.09 1.32
CA GLN A 45 -8.19 16.76 1.55
C GLN A 45 -7.59 17.59 2.69
N GLU A 46 -7.84 18.91 2.72
CA GLU A 46 -7.32 19.79 3.77
C GLU A 46 -7.97 19.49 5.13
N LEU A 47 -9.26 19.14 5.13
CA LEU A 47 -9.95 18.71 6.34
C LEU A 47 -9.39 17.39 6.88
N LEU A 48 -9.14 16.42 5.99
CA LEU A 48 -8.59 15.14 6.36
C LEU A 48 -7.16 15.26 6.88
N LYS A 49 -6.34 16.07 6.22
CA LYS A 49 -5.00 16.42 6.67
C LYS A 49 -5.02 17.08 8.04
N SER A 50 -5.89 18.08 8.23
CA SER A 50 -6.06 18.77 9.53
C SER A 50 -6.49 17.80 10.63
N PHE A 51 -7.35 16.82 10.31
CA PHE A 51 -7.78 15.79 11.25
C PHE A 51 -6.64 14.82 11.61
N LEU A 52 -5.83 14.40 10.63
CA LEU A 52 -4.66 13.56 10.88
C LEU A 52 -3.58 14.30 11.68
N ASP A 53 -3.32 15.57 11.36
CA ASP A 53 -2.39 16.44 12.10
C ASP A 53 -2.87 16.63 13.55
N TRP A 54 -4.17 16.80 13.75
CA TRP A 54 -4.78 16.84 15.08
C TRP A 54 -4.62 15.52 15.84
N LEU A 55 -4.77 14.35 15.18
CA LEU A 55 -4.50 13.06 15.80
C LEU A 55 -3.03 12.93 16.21
N VAL A 56 -2.08 13.37 15.38
CA VAL A 56 -0.65 13.36 15.69
C VAL A 56 -0.32 14.25 16.88
N LEU A 57 -0.83 15.49 16.88
CA LEU A 57 -0.67 16.44 17.97
C LEU A 57 -1.14 15.84 19.31
N ASN A 58 -2.32 15.23 19.33
CA ASN A 58 -2.89 14.70 20.57
C ASN A 58 -2.27 13.37 21.01
N THR A 59 -1.83 12.51 20.09
CA THR A 59 -1.28 11.19 20.44
C THR A 59 0.22 11.23 20.74
N LYS A 60 1.00 11.99 19.97
CA LYS A 60 2.47 12.00 20.07
C LYS A 60 3.01 13.20 20.84
N GLU A 61 2.56 14.40 20.50
CA GLU A 61 3.15 15.64 21.03
C GLU A 61 2.60 15.96 22.42
N GLN A 62 1.28 16.05 22.53
CA GLN A 62 0.60 16.35 23.77
C GLN A 62 0.36 15.10 24.62
N LYS A 63 0.29 13.90 24.03
CA LYS A 63 -0.03 12.62 24.72
C LYS A 63 -1.36 12.68 25.49
N SER A 64 -2.32 13.42 24.94
CA SER A 64 -3.65 13.67 25.50
C SER A 64 -4.51 12.40 25.53
N PHE A 65 -4.35 11.51 24.55
CA PHE A 65 -5.05 10.23 24.43
C PHE A 65 -4.31 9.24 23.52
N HIS A 66 -4.67 7.97 23.59
CA HIS A 66 -4.30 6.97 22.58
C HIS A 66 -5.38 6.89 21.50
N ALA A 67 -5.00 6.65 20.24
CA ALA A 67 -5.95 6.45 19.15
C ALA A 67 -5.82 5.03 18.58
N ILE A 68 -6.95 4.35 18.39
CA ILE A 68 -7.06 3.05 17.72
C ILE A 68 -7.95 3.26 16.49
N LEU A 69 -7.41 2.98 15.31
CA LEU A 69 -8.14 3.01 14.05
C LEU A 69 -8.42 1.56 13.63
N THR A 70 -9.68 1.16 13.58
CA THR A 70 -10.10 -0.16 13.10
C THR A 70 -10.71 -0.03 11.70
N SER A 71 -10.56 -1.07 10.89
CA SER A 71 -11.18 -1.13 9.58
C SER A 71 -11.41 -2.58 9.19
N SER A 72 -12.59 -2.87 8.61
CA SER A 72 -12.84 -4.14 7.93
C SER A 72 -12.13 -4.25 6.58
N ASP A 73 -11.56 -3.15 6.08
CA ASP A 73 -10.84 -3.08 4.82
C ASP A 73 -9.33 -3.14 5.09
N SER A 74 -8.71 -4.28 4.78
CA SER A 74 -7.26 -4.48 4.92
C SER A 74 -6.42 -3.48 4.12
N PHE A 75 -7.01 -2.80 3.13
CA PHE A 75 -6.37 -1.76 2.32
C PHE A 75 -6.44 -0.36 2.95
N PHE A 76 -7.01 -0.20 4.16
CA PHE A 76 -6.86 1.03 4.95
C PHE A 76 -5.39 1.42 5.14
N LEU A 77 -4.50 0.43 5.22
CA LEU A 77 -3.06 0.62 5.30
C LEU A 77 -2.47 1.18 4.00
N ASP A 78 -2.98 0.79 2.83
CA ASP A 78 -2.53 1.31 1.53
C ASP A 78 -2.84 2.80 1.38
N TRP A 79 -3.87 3.31 2.05
CA TRP A 79 -4.20 4.74 2.06
C TRP A 79 -3.27 5.58 2.94
N ILE A 80 -2.67 4.98 3.98
CA ILE A 80 -1.68 5.63 4.86
C ILE A 80 -0.25 5.44 4.34
N ILE A 81 -0.01 4.45 3.47
CA ILE A 81 1.32 3.98 3.06
C ILE A 81 1.40 3.89 1.53
N ASN A 82 1.50 5.05 0.86
CA ASN A 82 1.94 5.07 -0.53
C ASN A 82 3.37 4.50 -0.67
N ASP A 83 3.72 4.10 -1.88
CA ASP A 83 5.07 3.68 -2.22
C ASP A 83 6.05 4.85 -1.99
N LEU A 84 7.15 4.60 -1.26
CA LEU A 84 8.19 5.61 -1.04
C LEU A 84 9.04 5.78 -2.29
N SER A 85 9.80 6.88 -2.38
CA SER A 85 10.92 6.90 -3.33
C SER A 85 11.94 5.82 -2.96
N LYS A 86 12.72 5.34 -3.94
CA LYS A 86 13.72 4.28 -3.71
C LYS A 86 14.68 4.63 -2.56
N LYS A 87 15.13 5.89 -2.50
CA LYS A 87 16.04 6.37 -1.45
C LYS A 87 15.38 6.38 -0.08
N GLU A 88 14.15 6.87 0.03
CA GLU A 88 13.41 6.88 1.31
C GLU A 88 13.11 5.45 1.79
N ALA A 89 12.78 4.55 0.87
CA ALA A 89 12.56 3.14 1.18
C ALA A 89 13.84 2.45 1.66
N GLU A 90 14.98 2.72 1.04
CA GLU A 90 16.29 2.24 1.47
C GLU A 90 16.64 2.76 2.86
N GLU A 91 16.48 4.06 3.09
CA GLU A 91 16.72 4.65 4.42
C GLU A 91 15.79 4.04 5.48
N TYR A 92 14.53 3.80 5.15
CA TYR A 92 13.58 3.14 6.04
C TYR A 92 13.99 1.70 6.37
N PHE A 93 14.35 0.93 5.34
CA PHE A 93 14.82 -0.43 5.48
C PHE A 93 16.04 -0.51 6.41
N GLU A 94 17.10 0.25 6.12
CA GLU A 94 18.37 0.22 6.85
C GLU A 94 18.24 0.76 8.29
N LYS A 95 17.54 1.89 8.47
CA LYS A 95 17.52 2.59 9.77
C LYS A 95 16.39 2.15 10.70
N HIS A 96 15.33 1.51 10.18
CA HIS A 96 14.14 1.18 10.98
C HIS A 96 13.75 -0.29 10.94
N VAL A 97 13.82 -0.94 9.77
CA VAL A 97 13.39 -2.35 9.64
C VAL A 97 14.48 -3.30 10.11
N LEU A 98 15.71 -3.18 9.61
CA LEU A 98 16.80 -4.09 10.00
C LEU A 98 17.09 -4.07 11.51
N PRO A 99 17.16 -2.90 12.20
CA PRO A 99 17.39 -2.89 13.65
C PRO A 99 16.26 -3.50 14.46
N ARG A 100 15.02 -3.47 13.94
CA ARG A 100 13.85 -4.03 14.62
C ARG A 100 13.88 -5.57 14.64
N TYR A 101 14.29 -6.18 13.53
CA TYR A 101 14.32 -7.63 13.35
C TYR A 101 15.74 -8.22 13.53
N GLU A 102 16.72 -7.39 13.88
CA GLU A 102 18.13 -7.76 14.08
C GLU A 102 18.79 -8.47 12.87
N CYS A 103 18.24 -8.28 11.66
CA CYS A 103 18.68 -8.94 10.42
C CYS A 103 19.88 -8.23 9.75
N LYS A 104 21.02 -8.17 10.43
CA LYS A 104 22.22 -7.47 9.92
C LYS A 104 22.77 -8.05 8.61
N GLU A 105 22.50 -9.32 8.32
CA GLU A 105 22.91 -9.98 7.08
C GLU A 105 22.26 -9.39 5.83
N LEU A 106 21.19 -8.60 5.99
CA LEU A 106 20.51 -7.90 4.90
C LEU A 106 21.01 -6.45 4.71
N GLU A 107 21.93 -5.97 5.54
CA GLU A 107 22.52 -4.62 5.43
C GLU A 107 23.18 -4.42 4.06
N GLY A 108 22.85 -3.32 3.38
CA GLY A 108 23.33 -3.01 2.03
C GLY A 108 22.72 -3.88 0.92
N LYS A 109 21.71 -4.71 1.23
CA LYS A 109 21.01 -5.58 0.25
C LYS A 109 19.62 -5.07 -0.09
N PHE A 110 19.31 -3.80 0.16
CA PHE A 110 18.01 -3.22 -0.16
C PHE A 110 17.59 -3.45 -1.62
N ASP A 111 18.51 -3.35 -2.58
CA ASP A 111 18.22 -3.59 -4.00
C ASP A 111 17.72 -5.02 -4.30
N GLN A 112 18.12 -6.01 -3.50
CA GLN A 112 17.64 -7.39 -3.62
C GLN A 112 16.25 -7.52 -3.02
N VAL A 113 16.02 -6.94 -1.84
CA VAL A 113 14.71 -6.95 -1.17
C VAL A 113 13.67 -6.18 -1.98
N CYS A 114 14.02 -4.97 -2.43
CA CYS A 114 13.17 -4.08 -3.22
C CYS A 114 12.69 -4.71 -4.54
N LYS A 115 13.44 -5.68 -5.09
CA LYS A 115 13.00 -6.44 -6.28
C LYS A 115 11.75 -7.26 -6.02
N ILE A 116 11.47 -7.65 -4.77
CA ILE A 116 10.30 -8.44 -4.37
C ILE A 116 9.26 -7.55 -3.72
N THR A 117 9.68 -6.70 -2.78
CA THR A 117 8.77 -5.90 -1.95
C THR A 117 8.31 -4.61 -2.61
N GLY A 118 9.08 -4.10 -3.59
CA GLY A 118 8.95 -2.71 -4.02
C GLY A 118 9.37 -1.76 -2.91
N THR A 119 8.83 -0.54 -2.92
CA THR A 119 9.18 0.53 -1.98
C THR A 119 8.12 0.78 -0.91
N ARG A 120 7.12 -0.10 -0.78
CA ARG A 120 6.07 0.03 0.23
C ARG A 120 6.58 -0.40 1.60
N MET A 121 6.53 0.51 2.58
CA MET A 121 7.05 0.26 3.93
C MET A 121 6.47 -1.01 4.56
N LEU A 122 5.15 -1.20 4.45
CA LEU A 122 4.47 -2.39 5.02
C LEU A 122 5.00 -3.69 4.43
N ILE A 123 5.18 -3.75 3.11
CA ILE A 123 5.63 -4.98 2.43
C ILE A 123 7.10 -5.25 2.75
N ILE A 124 7.93 -4.20 2.82
CA ILE A 124 9.33 -4.32 3.26
C ILE A 124 9.39 -4.88 4.69
N ASP A 125 8.61 -4.32 5.62
CA ASP A 125 8.58 -4.75 7.01
C ASP A 125 8.12 -6.21 7.15
N MET A 126 7.06 -6.60 6.44
CA MET A 126 6.57 -7.98 6.40
C MET A 126 7.62 -8.95 5.87
N TYR A 127 8.28 -8.61 4.76
CA TYR A 127 9.31 -9.47 4.16
C TYR A 127 10.47 -9.72 5.13
N VAL A 128 11.01 -8.68 5.77
CA VAL A 128 12.11 -8.84 6.72
C VAL A 128 11.66 -9.63 7.96
N GLY A 129 10.45 -9.39 8.46
CA GLY A 129 9.91 -10.16 9.57
C GLY A 129 9.65 -11.63 9.25
N GLU A 130 9.33 -11.98 8.00
CA GLU A 130 9.24 -13.39 7.54
C GLU A 130 10.61 -14.00 7.31
N TYR A 131 11.55 -13.22 6.78
CA TYR A 131 12.93 -13.64 6.60
C TYR A 131 13.56 -13.99 7.95
N GLU A 132 13.38 -13.16 8.98
CA GLU A 132 13.81 -13.45 10.36
C GLU A 132 13.20 -14.75 10.89
N ARG A 133 11.87 -14.89 10.83
CA ARG A 133 11.15 -16.09 11.30
C ARG A 133 11.57 -17.36 10.58
N SER A 134 11.94 -17.26 9.31
CA SER A 134 12.47 -18.36 8.50
C SER A 134 13.94 -18.70 8.81
N LYS A 135 14.60 -17.94 9.70
CA LYS A 135 16.04 -18.00 9.99
C LYS A 135 16.89 -17.75 8.74
N GLY A 136 16.48 -16.77 7.94
CA GLY A 136 17.12 -16.37 6.70
C GLY A 136 16.98 -17.36 5.55
N LYS A 137 15.95 -18.22 5.58
CA LYS A 137 15.66 -19.24 4.56
C LYS A 137 14.35 -18.95 3.82
N LEU A 138 14.00 -17.68 3.66
CA LEU A 138 12.82 -17.25 2.91
C LEU A 138 13.18 -17.20 1.43
N ALA A 139 12.61 -18.09 0.62
CA ALA A 139 12.64 -17.92 -0.82
C ALA A 139 11.63 -16.85 -1.23
N ASP A 140 11.87 -16.16 -2.34
CA ASP A 140 10.98 -15.10 -2.84
C ASP A 140 9.53 -15.59 -3.04
N ARG A 141 9.37 -16.88 -3.40
CA ARG A 141 8.07 -17.52 -3.62
C ARG A 141 7.35 -17.94 -2.33
N ASP A 142 8.09 -18.07 -1.24
CA ASP A 142 7.55 -18.43 0.08
C ASP A 142 7.14 -17.17 0.88
N PHE A 143 7.35 -15.98 0.31
CA PHE A 143 6.91 -14.72 0.93
C PHE A 143 5.39 -14.62 0.87
N SER A 144 4.74 -14.44 2.02
CA SER A 144 3.29 -14.55 2.14
C SER A 144 2.51 -13.59 1.22
N VAL A 145 3.00 -12.36 1.03
CA VAL A 145 2.35 -11.39 0.14
C VAL A 145 2.47 -11.83 -1.32
N TYR A 146 3.59 -12.44 -1.70
CA TYR A 146 3.73 -13.02 -3.04
C TYR A 146 2.77 -14.18 -3.24
N GLU A 147 2.69 -15.13 -2.29
CA GLU A 147 1.79 -16.28 -2.38
C GLU A 147 0.33 -15.85 -2.56
N LEU A 148 -0.12 -14.88 -1.75
CA LEU A 148 -1.47 -14.32 -1.83
C LEU A 148 -1.76 -13.68 -3.20
N GLU A 149 -0.82 -12.93 -3.76
CA GLU A 149 -0.99 -12.31 -5.08
C GLU A 149 -0.94 -13.37 -6.20
N TYR A 150 -0.14 -14.43 -6.04
CA TYR A 150 -0.08 -15.55 -6.96
C TYR A 150 -1.38 -16.34 -7.00
N ASP A 151 -1.92 -16.71 -5.85
CA ASP A 151 -3.20 -17.44 -5.73
C ASP A 151 -4.36 -16.60 -6.25
N LYS A 152 -4.36 -15.29 -5.97
CA LYS A 152 -5.35 -14.37 -6.50
C LYS A 152 -5.34 -14.33 -8.02
N LEU A 153 -4.16 -14.32 -8.67
CA LEU A 153 -4.03 -14.40 -10.12
C LEU A 153 -4.48 -15.75 -10.66
N TYR A 154 -4.17 -16.85 -9.98
CA TYR A 154 -4.65 -18.19 -10.33
C TYR A 154 -6.18 -18.24 -10.35
N CYS A 155 -6.84 -17.76 -9.29
CA CYS A 155 -8.30 -17.63 -9.23
C CYS A 155 -8.82 -16.64 -10.29
N GLY A 156 -8.07 -15.57 -10.57
CA GLY A 156 -8.36 -14.59 -11.61
C GLY A 156 -8.45 -15.18 -13.02
N LEU A 157 -7.59 -16.16 -13.32
CA LEU A 157 -7.57 -16.90 -14.58
C LEU A 157 -8.69 -17.96 -14.64
N ASN A 158 -9.27 -18.33 -13.48
CA ASN A 158 -10.44 -19.19 -13.34
C ASN A 158 -11.63 -18.43 -12.72
N PRO A 159 -12.20 -17.42 -13.40
CA PRO A 159 -13.14 -16.46 -12.82
C PRO A 159 -14.42 -17.06 -12.21
N ASN A 160 -14.79 -18.29 -12.60
CA ASN A 160 -15.91 -19.03 -11.99
C ASN A 160 -15.68 -19.34 -10.50
N GLU A 161 -14.42 -19.37 -10.04
CA GLU A 161 -14.03 -19.64 -8.65
C GLU A 161 -14.06 -18.38 -7.76
N LEU A 162 -14.09 -17.18 -8.37
CA LEU A 162 -14.09 -15.89 -7.65
C LEU A 162 -15.48 -15.44 -7.18
N HIS A 163 -16.54 -16.11 -7.59
CA HIS A 163 -17.92 -15.68 -7.37
C HIS A 163 -18.41 -15.62 -5.90
N PRO A 164 -17.85 -16.30 -4.87
CA PRO A 164 -18.49 -16.28 -3.56
C PRO A 164 -18.35 -14.95 -2.79
N TYR A 165 -17.41 -14.06 -3.17
CA TYR A 165 -17.05 -12.90 -2.33
C TYR A 165 -17.44 -11.52 -2.89
N LYS A 166 -17.89 -11.41 -4.15
CA LYS A 166 -18.33 -10.12 -4.74
C LYS A 166 -19.73 -10.22 -5.34
N SER A 167 -20.49 -9.13 -5.23
CA SER A 167 -21.90 -9.05 -5.59
C SER A 167 -22.19 -9.12 -7.10
N ARG A 168 -21.17 -9.05 -7.95
CA ARG A 168 -21.30 -9.11 -9.41
C ARG A 168 -20.22 -10.04 -9.94
N PRO A 169 -20.53 -10.89 -10.94
CA PRO A 169 -19.54 -11.76 -11.55
C PRO A 169 -18.44 -10.93 -12.25
N PRO A 170 -17.23 -11.49 -12.36
CA PRO A 170 -16.18 -10.88 -13.16
C PRO A 170 -16.60 -10.79 -14.63
N LEU A 171 -16.27 -9.68 -15.28
CA LEU A 171 -16.60 -9.44 -16.70
C LEU A 171 -15.43 -9.70 -17.65
N TRP A 172 -14.25 -10.01 -17.12
CA TRP A 172 -13.07 -10.38 -17.91
C TRP A 172 -13.04 -11.89 -18.16
N LYS A 173 -12.36 -12.28 -19.23
CA LYS A 173 -11.96 -13.66 -19.53
C LYS A 173 -10.49 -13.87 -19.17
N ASP A 174 -10.06 -15.12 -19.10
CA ASP A 174 -8.66 -15.52 -18.96
C ASP A 174 -7.71 -14.72 -19.88
N ASP A 175 -8.02 -14.65 -21.18
CA ASP A 175 -7.24 -13.89 -22.17
C ASP A 175 -7.14 -12.39 -21.83
N ASP A 176 -8.19 -11.79 -21.26
CA ASP A 176 -8.18 -10.38 -20.87
C ASP A 176 -7.23 -10.13 -19.69
N LEU A 177 -7.20 -11.06 -18.73
CA LEU A 177 -6.28 -11.00 -17.60
C LEU A 177 -4.84 -11.26 -18.05
N ILE A 178 -4.60 -12.23 -18.93
CA ILE A 178 -3.27 -12.50 -19.50
C ILE A 178 -2.72 -11.26 -20.21
N LYS A 179 -3.50 -10.62 -21.09
CA LYS A 179 -3.12 -9.37 -21.76
C LYS A 179 -2.82 -8.25 -20.77
N THR A 180 -3.59 -8.17 -19.69
CA THR A 180 -3.35 -7.20 -18.61
C THR A 180 -2.02 -7.46 -17.93
N MET A 181 -1.72 -8.72 -17.60
CA MET A 181 -0.46 -9.12 -16.98
C MET A 181 0.73 -8.79 -17.90
N GLU A 182 0.63 -9.10 -19.19
CA GLU A 182 1.66 -8.77 -20.19
C GLU A 182 1.90 -7.25 -20.24
N ALA A 183 0.83 -6.44 -20.28
CA ALA A 183 0.94 -5.00 -20.29
C ALA A 183 1.66 -4.46 -19.05
N ILE A 184 1.33 -4.97 -17.86
CA ILE A 184 1.97 -4.57 -16.59
C ILE A 184 3.43 -5.00 -16.54
N VAL A 185 3.74 -6.25 -16.89
CA VAL A 185 5.12 -6.78 -16.87
C VAL A 185 6.00 -6.04 -17.87
N ASN A 186 5.51 -5.78 -19.09
CA ASN A 186 6.22 -5.00 -20.09
C ASN A 186 6.48 -3.55 -19.63
N ALA A 187 5.57 -2.99 -18.83
CA ALA A 187 5.70 -1.65 -18.27
C ALA A 187 6.37 -1.59 -16.89
N LYS A 188 6.90 -2.70 -16.36
CA LYS A 188 7.47 -2.79 -15.00
C LYS A 188 8.47 -1.68 -14.66
N ASN A 189 9.39 -1.36 -15.58
CA ASN A 189 10.39 -0.31 -15.37
C ASN A 189 9.79 1.10 -15.34
N GLN A 190 8.68 1.30 -16.05
CA GLN A 190 7.91 2.54 -16.04
C GLN A 190 6.98 2.61 -14.81
N GLY A 191 6.56 1.45 -14.29
CA GLY A 191 5.71 1.31 -13.10
C GLY A 191 4.21 1.53 -13.35
N TYR A 192 3.80 1.86 -14.57
CA TYR A 192 2.40 2.11 -14.91
C TYR A 192 2.09 1.87 -16.39
N ILE A 193 0.82 1.60 -16.69
CA ILE A 193 0.24 1.62 -18.05
C ILE A 193 -0.85 2.70 -18.15
N LEU A 194 -1.15 3.13 -19.37
CA LEU A 194 -2.26 4.07 -19.61
C LEU A 194 -3.59 3.30 -19.61
N GLU A 195 -4.57 3.78 -18.85
CA GLU A 195 -5.90 3.15 -18.79
C GLU A 195 -6.54 3.05 -20.17
N ARG A 196 -6.39 4.11 -20.99
CA ARG A 196 -6.97 4.17 -22.34
C ARG A 196 -6.42 3.10 -23.27
N GLU A 197 -5.14 2.77 -23.17
CA GLU A 197 -4.53 1.74 -24.03
C GLU A 197 -5.03 0.36 -23.64
N LEU A 198 -5.13 0.06 -22.34
CA LEU A 198 -5.72 -1.22 -21.90
C LEU A 198 -7.21 -1.32 -22.26
N ILE A 199 -7.96 -0.22 -22.19
CA ILE A 199 -9.37 -0.19 -22.62
C ILE A 199 -9.51 -0.53 -24.11
N LYS A 200 -8.59 -0.08 -24.98
CA LYS A 200 -8.60 -0.45 -26.40
C LYS A 200 -8.33 -1.94 -26.60
N GLU A 201 -7.51 -2.53 -25.74
CA GLU A 201 -7.04 -3.91 -25.84
C GLU A 201 -8.08 -4.94 -25.37
N ILE A 202 -8.73 -4.70 -24.23
CA ILE A 202 -9.64 -5.68 -23.59
C ILE A 202 -11.06 -5.14 -23.35
N GLY A 203 -11.30 -3.85 -23.57
CA GLY A 203 -12.60 -3.22 -23.38
C GLY A 203 -12.80 -2.58 -22.00
N SER A 204 -13.62 -1.52 -21.96
CA SER A 204 -13.83 -0.73 -20.73
C SER A 204 -14.54 -1.48 -19.61
N LYS A 205 -15.46 -2.40 -19.93
CA LYS A 205 -16.17 -3.20 -18.91
C LYS A 205 -15.22 -4.16 -18.20
N GLN A 206 -14.28 -4.75 -18.95
CA GLN A 206 -13.26 -5.67 -18.47
C GLN A 206 -12.26 -4.94 -17.57
N VAL A 207 -11.71 -3.80 -18.03
CA VAL A 207 -10.81 -2.97 -17.22
C VAL A 207 -11.47 -2.56 -15.90
N ASN A 208 -12.70 -2.06 -15.94
CA ASN A 208 -13.44 -1.70 -14.72
C ASN A 208 -13.67 -2.90 -13.81
N SER A 209 -13.92 -4.09 -14.38
CA SER A 209 -14.06 -5.32 -13.61
C SER A 209 -12.74 -5.71 -12.93
N LEU A 210 -11.61 -5.63 -13.63
CA LEU A 210 -10.28 -5.92 -13.06
C LEU A 210 -9.93 -4.94 -11.94
N ILE A 211 -10.26 -3.65 -12.09
CA ILE A 211 -10.12 -2.65 -11.02
C ILE A 211 -11.02 -3.00 -9.83
N ASN A 212 -12.30 -3.30 -10.08
CA ASN A 212 -13.25 -3.65 -9.01
C ASN A 212 -12.84 -4.90 -8.24
N TYR A 213 -12.10 -5.82 -8.86
CA TYR A 213 -11.56 -7.03 -8.25
C TYR A 213 -10.13 -6.86 -7.73
N ASN A 214 -9.60 -5.63 -7.75
CA ASN A 214 -8.28 -5.28 -7.24
C ASN A 214 -7.14 -5.99 -7.99
N PHE A 215 -7.30 -6.36 -9.25
CA PHE A 215 -6.16 -6.80 -10.09
C PHE A 215 -5.34 -5.60 -10.58
N LEU A 216 -5.99 -4.43 -10.66
CA LEU A 216 -5.39 -3.17 -11.08
C LEU A 216 -5.75 -2.06 -10.10
N HIS A 217 -4.80 -1.18 -9.85
CA HIS A 217 -5.04 0.05 -9.11
C HIS A 217 -5.10 1.24 -10.07
N ARG A 218 -6.24 1.94 -10.08
CA ARG A 218 -6.47 3.10 -10.93
C ARG A 218 -6.06 4.39 -10.24
N ARG A 219 -5.16 5.15 -10.86
CA ARG A 219 -4.73 6.47 -10.37
C ARG A 219 -5.25 7.57 -11.31
N PRO A 220 -6.11 8.50 -10.83
CA PRO A 220 -6.86 9.39 -11.72
C PRO A 220 -6.01 10.37 -12.52
N THR A 221 -4.89 10.89 -11.99
CA THR A 221 -3.96 11.80 -12.69
C THR A 221 -2.60 11.89 -12.00
N LYS A 222 -1.58 12.41 -12.69
CA LYS A 222 -0.24 12.70 -12.13
C LYS A 222 -0.22 13.72 -10.98
N ARG A 223 -1.28 14.52 -10.79
CA ARG A 223 -1.32 15.57 -9.76
C ARG A 223 -1.26 15.00 -8.33
N PHE A 224 -1.54 13.71 -8.18
CA PHE A 224 -1.65 13.03 -6.90
C PHE A 224 -0.79 11.76 -6.82
N ALA A 225 0.15 11.57 -7.75
CA ALA A 225 1.09 10.45 -7.75
C ALA A 225 2.52 11.01 -7.66
N TYR A 226 3.09 10.97 -6.45
CA TYR A 226 4.41 11.55 -6.14
C TYR A 226 5.57 10.54 -6.34
N ASP A 227 5.23 9.26 -6.30
CA ASP A 227 6.10 8.09 -6.44
C ASP A 227 6.38 7.73 -7.91
N ILE A 228 5.48 8.09 -8.83
CA ILE A 228 5.58 7.73 -10.25
C ILE A 228 5.78 8.99 -11.10
N LYS A 229 6.88 9.02 -11.86
CA LYS A 229 7.12 10.05 -12.89
C LYS A 229 6.27 9.77 -14.13
N CYS A 230 4.99 10.13 -14.07
CA CYS A 230 4.09 10.03 -15.23
C CYS A 230 4.14 11.31 -16.08
N LEU A 231 4.44 11.15 -17.38
CA LEU A 231 4.45 12.26 -18.34
C LEU A 231 3.05 12.63 -18.84
N SER A 232 2.08 11.72 -18.69
CA SER A 232 0.69 11.90 -19.15
C SER A 232 -0.22 12.50 -18.06
N ASN A 233 -1.21 13.29 -18.48
CA ASN A 233 -2.29 13.75 -17.59
C ASN A 233 -3.46 12.75 -17.52
N GLU A 234 -3.37 11.65 -18.25
CA GLU A 234 -4.40 10.62 -18.29
C GLU A 234 -4.38 9.75 -17.03
N ALA A 235 -5.48 9.05 -16.80
CA ALA A 235 -5.55 8.03 -15.76
C ALA A 235 -4.60 6.88 -16.10
N ILE A 236 -3.87 6.43 -15.09
CA ILE A 236 -2.92 5.33 -15.19
C ILE A 236 -3.40 4.15 -14.37
N LEU A 237 -2.96 2.96 -14.76
CA LEU A 237 -3.17 1.73 -14.03
C LEU A 237 -1.82 1.20 -13.57
N THR A 238 -1.75 0.75 -12.33
CA THR A 238 -0.60 0.07 -11.76
C THR A 238 -1.02 -1.31 -11.29
N ALA A 239 -0.05 -2.20 -11.07
CA ALA A 239 -0.26 -3.36 -10.22
C ALA A 239 -0.60 -2.89 -8.80
N MET A 240 -1.16 -3.79 -7.98
CA MET A 240 -1.45 -3.47 -6.57
C MET A 240 -0.19 -3.24 -5.77
N ASN A 241 0.85 -4.03 -6.03
CA ASN A 241 2.15 -3.96 -5.38
C ASN A 241 3.20 -4.72 -6.23
N MET A 242 4.47 -4.67 -5.80
CA MET A 242 5.56 -5.35 -6.51
C MET A 242 5.45 -6.90 -6.46
N PRO A 243 5.03 -7.53 -5.34
CA PRO A 243 4.71 -8.96 -5.33
C PRO A 243 3.70 -9.37 -6.41
N SER A 244 2.66 -8.57 -6.68
CA SER A 244 1.74 -8.82 -7.80
C SER A 244 2.47 -8.87 -9.13
N VAL A 245 3.38 -7.94 -9.41
CA VAL A 245 4.15 -7.94 -10.67
C VAL A 245 4.99 -9.21 -10.81
N ARG A 246 5.61 -9.69 -9.72
CA ARG A 246 6.38 -10.94 -9.71
C ARG A 246 5.51 -12.15 -9.96
N ALA A 247 4.35 -12.21 -9.32
CA ALA A 247 3.39 -13.27 -9.56
C ALA A 247 2.89 -13.28 -11.01
N MET A 248 2.70 -12.11 -11.63
CA MET A 248 2.37 -12.01 -13.06
C MET A 248 3.48 -12.56 -13.95
N GLU A 249 4.75 -12.26 -13.67
CA GLU A 249 5.91 -12.79 -14.41
C GLU A 249 5.93 -14.33 -14.39
N ASP A 250 5.70 -14.92 -13.22
CA ASP A 250 5.72 -16.38 -13.04
C ASP A 250 4.54 -17.06 -13.76
N HIS A 251 3.31 -16.52 -13.64
CA HIS A 251 2.15 -17.06 -14.37
C HIS A 251 2.33 -16.97 -15.89
N LEU A 252 2.82 -15.85 -16.43
CA LEU A 252 3.09 -15.71 -17.87
C LEU A 252 4.15 -16.68 -18.37
N SER A 253 5.16 -16.98 -17.55
CA SER A 253 6.20 -17.96 -17.87
C SER A 253 5.62 -19.38 -17.97
N LEU A 254 4.67 -19.74 -17.11
CA LEU A 254 3.96 -21.02 -17.16
C LEU A 254 3.05 -21.12 -18.39
N VAL A 255 2.27 -20.07 -18.69
CA VAL A 255 1.40 -20.02 -19.87
C VAL A 255 2.22 -20.15 -21.17
N SER A 256 3.39 -19.51 -21.24
CA SER A 256 4.29 -19.59 -22.39
C SER A 256 4.94 -20.98 -22.55
N SER A 257 5.19 -21.68 -21.43
CA SER A 257 5.77 -23.03 -21.44
C SER A 257 4.76 -24.09 -21.87
N ASN A 258 3.47 -23.90 -21.58
CA ASN A 258 2.39 -24.81 -21.99
C ASN A 258 1.97 -24.65 -23.47
N LYS A 259 2.46 -23.61 -24.15
CA LYS A 259 2.20 -23.36 -25.59
C LYS A 259 3.31 -23.93 -26.51
N LYS A 260 4.36 -24.52 -25.96
CA LYS A 260 5.44 -25.22 -26.70
C LYS A 260 5.24 -26.73 -26.65
#